data_AF-A0A1S3ZVG5-F1
#
_entry.id   AF-A0A1S3ZVG5-F1
#
_cell.length_a   1.000
_cell.length_b   1.000
_cell.length_c   1.000
_cell.angle_alpha   90.00
_cell.angle_beta   90.00
_cell.angle_gamma   90.00
#
_symmetry.space_group_name_H-M   'P 1'
#
loop_
_entity.id
_entity.type
_entity.pdbx_description
1 polymer ?
#
loop_
_entity_poly.entity_id
_entity_poly.type
_entity_poly.pdbx_seq_one_letter_code
_entity_poly.pdbx_strand_id
1 'polypeptide(L)'
;MRENVTKLTSELEAAKEREKIRDAQYIGMQEQIKSLLASGSFPIPQSRDSSPEARLPHAHSSRPPYDCSSHPRQVHPSGYCLGESSSDDDDNDRTTAIKNTVAGFPRPLLNQSREAFATVMNDAFGHQLEPPFNPYANDINYLLASYVIPYLGLTGYVGANPKLHSPTVKRLLVGLLGVESGQDAVLRALLYEHGRENVEPYGITAIEFTNSISELRNKLGRHGLKNEGLKVKPTVGAEGKIRENILAGDKYSLSYDRTPEEILRIVYGSGNENKPGGFYPKGADGQIAKSYLGVGGN
;
A
#
# COMPACT_ATOMS: atom_id res chain seq x y z
N MET A 1 -0.09 -0.62 -49.71
CA MET A 1 0.87 -1.60 -49.12
C MET A 1 2.06 -0.92 -48.44
N ARG A 2 2.82 -0.03 -49.13
CA ARG A 2 3.95 0.70 -48.53
C ARG A 2 3.58 1.57 -47.32
N GLU A 3 2.49 2.33 -47.37
CA GLU A 3 2.06 3.19 -46.25
C GLU A 3 1.75 2.40 -44.97
N ASN A 4 1.12 1.22 -45.11
CA ASN A 4 0.81 0.35 -43.97
C ASN A 4 2.10 -0.24 -43.37
N VAL A 5 3.09 -0.58 -44.20
CA VAL A 5 4.40 -1.09 -43.72
C VAL A 5 5.13 0.02 -42.97
N THR A 6 5.16 1.25 -43.48
CA THR A 6 5.81 2.38 -42.80
C THR A 6 5.16 2.69 -41.44
N LYS A 7 3.83 2.64 -41.36
CA LYS A 7 3.09 2.84 -40.10
C LYS A 7 3.38 1.75 -39.07
N LEU A 8 3.41 0.48 -39.49
CA LEU A 8 3.73 -0.63 -38.59
C LEU A 8 5.18 -0.56 -38.08
N THR A 9 6.12 -0.15 -38.93
CA THR A 9 7.52 0.03 -38.53
C THR A 9 7.68 1.18 -37.53
N SER A 10 6.98 2.30 -37.71
CA SER A 10 7.04 3.41 -36.75
C SER A 10 6.38 3.06 -35.40
N GLU A 11 5.28 2.31 -35.42
CA GLU A 11 4.64 1.81 -34.21
C GLU A 11 5.54 0.81 -33.45
N LEU A 12 6.27 -0.04 -34.17
CA LEU A 12 7.23 -0.99 -33.59
C LEU A 12 8.42 -0.28 -32.94
N GLU A 13 9.01 0.72 -33.61
CA GLU A 13 10.11 1.50 -33.02
C GLU A 13 9.66 2.32 -31.81
N ALA A 14 8.45 2.90 -31.86
CA ALA A 14 7.86 3.57 -30.71
C ALA A 14 7.59 2.60 -29.54
N ALA A 15 7.25 1.34 -29.82
CA ALA A 15 7.08 0.32 -28.79
C ALA A 15 8.41 -0.05 -28.11
N LYS A 16 9.48 -0.23 -28.89
CA LYS A 16 10.84 -0.48 -28.38
C LYS A 16 11.37 0.68 -27.53
N GLU A 17 11.11 1.92 -27.95
CA GLU A 17 11.57 3.08 -27.20
C GLU A 17 10.80 3.24 -25.87
N ARG A 18 9.49 2.95 -25.86
CA ARG A 18 8.72 2.87 -24.61
C ARG A 18 9.24 1.78 -23.68
N GLU A 19 9.71 0.64 -24.20
CA GLU A 19 10.32 -0.44 -23.42
C GLU A 19 11.63 0.02 -22.76
N LYS A 20 12.53 0.68 -23.51
CA LYS A 20 13.76 1.26 -22.95
C LYS A 20 13.51 2.29 -21.86
N ILE A 21 12.51 3.17 -22.04
CA ILE A 21 12.16 4.18 -21.04
C ILE A 21 11.64 3.51 -19.76
N ARG A 22 10.84 2.45 -19.89
CA ARG A 22 10.37 1.66 -18.74
C ARG A 22 11.52 0.97 -18.03
N ASP A 23 12.45 0.36 -18.76
CA ASP A 23 13.63 -0.29 -18.18
C ASP A 23 14.52 0.72 -17.45
N ALA A 24 14.73 1.91 -18.03
CA ALA A 24 15.49 2.98 -17.40
C ALA A 24 14.80 3.52 -16.14
N GLN A 25 13.47 3.65 -16.14
CA GLN A 25 12.68 4.01 -14.97
C GLN A 25 12.78 2.94 -13.87
N TYR A 26 12.68 1.67 -14.25
CA TYR A 26 12.85 0.54 -13.34
C TYR A 26 14.24 0.56 -12.70
N ILE A 27 15.31 0.68 -13.49
CA ILE A 27 16.69 0.75 -13.00
C ILE A 27 16.90 1.97 -12.09
N GLY A 28 16.42 3.16 -12.50
CA GLY A 28 16.54 4.37 -11.70
C GLY A 28 15.85 4.27 -10.33
N MET A 29 14.66 3.65 -10.31
CA MET A 29 13.94 3.37 -9.07
C MET A 29 14.69 2.36 -8.20
N GLN A 30 15.26 1.29 -8.78
CA GLN A 30 16.07 0.32 -8.04
C GLN A 30 17.29 0.98 -7.36
N GLU A 31 17.96 1.92 -8.04
CA GLU A 31 19.11 2.63 -7.46
C GLU A 31 18.70 3.61 -6.35
N GLN A 32 17.58 4.32 -6.50
CA GLN A 32 17.03 5.17 -5.44
C GLN A 32 16.65 4.34 -4.21
N ILE A 33 16.03 3.18 -4.42
CA ILE A 33 15.69 2.24 -3.35
C ILE A 33 16.97 1.78 -2.65
N LYS A 34 17.98 1.25 -3.36
CA LYS A 34 19.26 0.84 -2.75
C LYS A 34 19.88 1.95 -1.89
N SER A 35 19.80 3.21 -2.33
CA SER A 35 20.30 4.35 -1.56
C SER A 35 19.48 4.62 -0.29
N LEU A 36 18.16 4.43 -0.31
CA LEU A 36 17.29 4.52 0.87
C LEU A 36 17.61 3.40 1.88
N LEU A 37 17.88 2.19 1.39
CA LEU A 37 18.13 1.01 2.22
C LEU A 37 19.49 1.01 2.92
N ALA A 38 20.46 1.76 2.38
CA ALA A 38 21.77 1.95 3.01
C ALA A 38 21.73 2.67 4.38
N SER A 39 20.58 3.24 4.77
CA SER A 39 20.45 4.04 6.00
C SER A 39 20.25 3.23 7.29
N GLY A 40 19.83 1.96 7.20
CA GLY A 40 19.72 1.03 8.34
C GLY A 40 18.55 1.32 9.30
N SER A 41 17.75 0.29 9.55
CA SER A 41 16.63 0.11 10.51
C SER A 41 15.67 1.30 10.73
N PHE A 42 14.39 1.05 10.48
CA PHE A 42 13.32 2.03 10.68
C PHE A 42 12.73 1.91 12.09
N PRO A 43 12.38 3.02 12.76
CA PRO A 43 11.72 2.95 14.06
C PRO A 43 10.38 2.21 13.96
N ILE A 44 10.28 1.07 14.65
CA ILE A 44 9.05 0.28 14.71
C ILE A 44 8.11 0.90 15.75
N PRO A 45 6.87 1.26 15.38
CA PRO A 45 5.86 1.70 16.34
C PRO A 45 5.55 0.60 17.36
N GLN A 46 5.25 0.97 18.61
CA GLN A 46 4.73 0.00 19.58
C GLN A 46 3.29 -0.40 19.24
N SER A 47 2.88 -1.60 19.64
CA SER A 47 1.49 -2.02 19.51
C SER A 47 0.58 -1.05 20.25
N ARG A 48 -0.42 -0.51 19.56
CA ARG A 48 -1.49 0.27 20.15
C ARG A 48 -2.79 -0.52 20.00
N ASP A 49 -3.61 -0.51 21.05
CA ASP A 49 -5.02 -0.89 20.90
C ASP A 49 -5.68 0.05 19.88
N SER A 50 -6.74 -0.44 19.23
CA SER A 50 -7.39 0.17 18.06
C SER A 50 -7.39 1.71 18.07
N SER A 51 -7.02 2.34 16.96
CA SER A 51 -6.97 3.81 16.86
C SER A 51 -8.36 4.41 17.09
N PRO A 52 -8.54 5.31 18.07
CA PRO A 52 -9.87 5.85 18.38
C PRO A 52 -10.48 6.53 17.15
N GLU A 53 -11.81 6.43 17.01
CA GLU A 53 -12.55 7.16 15.97
C GLU A 53 -12.20 8.65 16.05
N ALA A 54 -11.79 9.23 14.93
CA ALA A 54 -11.42 10.64 14.89
C ALA A 54 -12.70 11.48 15.05
N ARG A 55 -12.83 12.17 16.20
CA ARG A 55 -13.86 13.21 16.40
C ARG A 55 -13.71 14.30 15.33
N LEU A 56 -14.84 14.80 14.83
CA LEU A 56 -14.86 15.97 13.94
C LEU A 56 -14.08 17.12 14.61
N PRO A 57 -13.16 17.80 13.90
CA PRO A 57 -12.42 18.90 14.50
C PRO A 57 -13.39 20.05 14.83
N HIS A 58 -13.40 20.47 16.10
CA HIS A 58 -13.84 21.81 16.45
C HIS A 58 -12.88 22.83 15.80
N ALA A 59 -13.41 23.98 15.40
CA ALA A 59 -12.73 25.00 14.62
C ALA A 59 -11.36 25.39 15.21
N HIS A 60 -10.36 25.42 14.31
CA HIS A 60 -9.02 26.04 14.40
C HIS A 60 -8.41 26.28 15.79
N SER A 61 -7.41 25.46 16.13
CA SER A 61 -6.33 25.86 17.05
C SER A 61 -5.05 26.07 16.25
N SER A 62 -4.71 27.32 15.97
CA SER A 62 -3.43 27.72 15.38
C SER A 62 -2.28 27.34 16.32
N ARG A 63 -1.38 26.44 15.91
CA ARG A 63 -0.08 26.26 16.57
C ARG A 63 0.93 27.24 15.95
N PRO A 64 1.80 27.89 16.75
CA PRO A 64 2.82 28.78 16.21
C PRO A 64 3.94 27.98 15.51
N PRO A 65 4.63 28.56 14.52
CA PRO A 65 5.71 27.90 13.81
C PRO A 65 6.92 27.67 14.72
N TYR A 66 7.60 26.53 14.52
CA TYR A 66 8.80 26.12 15.24
C TYR A 66 9.95 27.14 15.06
N ASP A 67 10.56 27.56 16.17
CA ASP A 67 11.72 28.46 16.22
C ASP A 67 13.03 27.65 16.26
N CYS A 68 13.77 27.65 15.16
CA CYS A 68 15.05 26.95 15.00
C CYS A 68 16.25 27.82 15.42
N SER A 69 16.29 28.34 16.64
CA SER A 69 17.35 29.27 17.07
C SER A 69 18.23 28.81 18.24
N SER A 70 18.15 27.57 18.72
CA SER A 70 18.79 27.19 20.00
C SER A 70 19.85 26.08 20.01
N HIS A 71 20.44 25.63 18.90
CA HIS A 71 21.57 24.66 18.94
C HIS A 71 22.75 25.02 17.99
N PRO A 72 24.03 24.87 18.41
CA PRO A 72 25.18 25.35 17.64
C PRO A 72 25.53 24.45 16.46
N ARG A 73 25.86 25.09 15.33
CA ARG A 73 26.25 24.50 14.04
C ARG A 73 27.44 23.54 14.15
N GLN A 74 27.24 22.28 13.77
CA GLN A 74 28.26 21.53 13.04
C GLN A 74 27.94 21.62 11.55
N VAL A 75 28.87 22.19 10.78
CA VAL A 75 28.73 22.43 9.35
C VAL A 75 29.31 21.23 8.61
N HIS A 76 28.45 20.44 7.95
CA HIS A 76 28.83 19.50 6.89
C HIS A 76 28.36 20.05 5.53
N PRO A 77 29.13 19.88 4.43
CA PRO A 77 28.84 20.50 3.14
C PRO A 77 27.84 19.66 2.34
N SER A 78 26.58 19.68 2.76
CA SER A 78 25.40 19.36 1.96
C SER A 78 24.20 19.87 2.74
N GLY A 79 23.67 21.03 2.33
CA GLY A 79 22.68 21.81 3.07
C GLY A 79 21.26 21.23 3.06
N TYR A 80 21.09 19.99 3.48
CA TYR A 80 19.77 19.43 3.80
C TYR A 80 19.67 19.20 5.30
N CYS A 81 18.83 19.99 5.98
CA CYS A 81 18.34 19.61 7.29
C CYS A 81 17.39 18.44 7.08
N LEU A 82 17.87 17.21 7.31
CA LEU A 82 16.98 16.07 7.51
C LEU A 82 16.27 16.30 8.84
N GLY A 83 15.12 16.96 8.79
CA GLY A 83 14.17 16.89 9.89
C GLY A 83 13.69 15.44 9.98
N GLU A 84 13.78 14.85 11.17
CA GLU A 84 13.09 13.60 11.47
C GLU A 84 11.59 13.87 11.40
N SER A 85 11.00 13.76 10.20
CA SER A 85 9.56 13.70 10.03
C SER A 85 9.11 12.35 10.54
N SER A 86 8.44 12.34 11.70
CA SER A 86 7.77 11.14 12.16
C SER A 86 6.68 10.77 11.13
N SER A 87 6.41 9.48 10.94
CA SER A 87 5.32 9.01 10.07
C SER A 87 3.96 9.61 10.43
N ASP A 88 3.79 10.04 11.69
CA ASP A 88 2.61 10.74 12.19
C ASP A 88 2.44 12.15 11.58
N ASP A 89 3.53 12.82 11.17
CA ASP A 89 3.50 14.16 10.53
C ASP A 89 3.06 14.09 9.06
N ASP A 90 3.54 13.11 8.30
CA ASP A 90 3.16 12.90 6.89
C ASP A 90 1.67 12.49 6.73
N ASP A 91 1.15 11.69 7.65
CA ASP A 91 -0.26 11.29 7.67
C ASP A 91 -1.20 12.48 7.97
N ASN A 92 -0.71 13.48 8.71
CA ASN A 92 -1.44 14.70 9.03
C ASN A 92 -1.57 15.61 7.79
N ASP A 93 -0.57 15.67 6.93
CA ASP A 93 -0.56 16.51 5.72
C ASP A 93 -1.44 15.93 4.60
N ARG A 94 -1.42 14.61 4.38
CA ARG A 94 -2.34 13.93 3.45
C ARG A 94 -3.79 14.11 3.88
N THR A 95 -4.06 13.89 5.16
CA THR A 95 -5.39 14.09 5.74
C THR A 95 -5.86 15.53 5.57
N THR A 96 -4.95 16.49 5.72
CA THR A 96 -5.22 17.92 5.50
C THR A 96 -5.54 18.24 4.04
N ALA A 97 -4.75 17.71 3.09
CA ALA A 97 -5.02 17.87 1.66
C ALA A 97 -6.40 17.34 1.26
N ILE A 98 -6.80 16.17 1.79
CA ILE A 98 -8.12 15.59 1.57
C ILE A 98 -9.22 16.49 2.15
N LYS A 99 -9.11 16.87 3.42
CA LYS A 99 -10.10 17.72 4.11
C LYS A 99 -10.29 19.08 3.45
N ASN A 100 -9.22 19.64 2.86
CA ASN A 100 -9.28 20.92 2.14
C ASN A 100 -9.92 20.79 0.75
N THR A 101 -10.04 19.58 0.21
CA THR A 101 -10.52 19.34 -1.16
C THR A 101 -11.93 18.77 -1.20
N VAL A 102 -12.27 17.90 -0.25
CA VAL A 102 -13.58 17.21 -0.17
C VAL A 102 -14.14 17.26 1.24
N ALA A 103 -15.46 17.31 1.35
CA ALA A 103 -16.14 17.11 2.62
C ALA A 103 -15.82 15.70 3.14
N GLY A 104 -15.06 15.64 4.24
CA GLY A 104 -14.70 14.38 4.89
C GLY A 104 -15.80 13.83 5.77
N PHE A 105 -15.61 12.60 6.23
CA PHE A 105 -16.38 11.95 7.29
C PHE A 105 -15.41 11.41 8.36
N PRO A 106 -15.89 11.08 9.57
CA PRO A 106 -15.04 10.54 10.62
C PRO A 106 -14.23 9.33 10.15
N ARG A 107 -12.97 9.23 10.58
CA ARG A 107 -12.16 8.06 10.29
C ARG A 107 -12.76 6.86 11.06
N PRO A 108 -13.08 5.73 10.40
CA PRO A 108 -13.56 4.54 11.09
C PRO A 108 -12.48 3.96 12.02
N LEU A 109 -12.93 3.21 13.02
CA LEU A 109 -12.04 2.49 13.94
C LEU A 109 -11.14 1.51 13.18
N LEU A 110 -9.83 1.72 13.29
CA LEU A 110 -8.80 0.87 12.69
C LEU A 110 -8.11 0.02 13.76
N ASN A 111 -8.21 -1.30 13.62
CA ASN A 111 -7.65 -2.26 14.55
C ASN A 111 -6.26 -2.73 14.09
N GLN A 112 -5.20 -2.12 14.62
CA GLN A 112 -3.80 -2.47 14.33
C GLN A 112 -3.18 -3.37 15.43
N SER A 113 -4.01 -4.03 16.23
CA SER A 113 -3.53 -4.89 17.32
C SER A 113 -2.71 -6.08 16.81
N ARG A 114 -1.86 -6.64 17.68
CA ARG A 114 -1.07 -7.85 17.36
C ARG A 114 -1.98 -9.01 16.98
N GLU A 115 -3.11 -9.12 17.66
CA GLU A 115 -4.12 -10.14 17.47
C GLU A 115 -4.75 -10.06 16.08
N ALA A 116 -5.04 -8.85 15.58
CA ALA A 116 -5.58 -8.66 14.23
C ALA A 116 -4.60 -9.14 13.15
N PHE A 117 -3.32 -8.78 13.28
CA PHE A 117 -2.29 -9.25 12.35
C PHE A 117 -2.04 -10.76 12.47
N ALA A 118 -2.06 -11.32 13.69
CA ALA A 118 -1.95 -12.75 13.90
C ALA A 118 -3.09 -13.53 13.22
N THR A 119 -4.34 -13.06 13.32
CA THR A 119 -5.48 -13.66 12.61
C THR A 119 -5.27 -13.64 11.10
N VAL A 120 -4.86 -12.49 10.53
CA VAL A 120 -4.60 -12.39 9.09
C VAL A 120 -3.52 -13.34 8.61
N MET A 121 -2.42 -13.48 9.36
CA MET A 121 -1.36 -14.41 8.98
C MET A 121 -1.83 -15.86 9.11
N ASN A 122 -2.56 -16.21 10.17
CA ASN A 122 -3.12 -17.55 10.31
C ASN A 122 -4.06 -17.90 9.15
N ASP A 123 -4.91 -16.95 8.73
CA ASP A 123 -5.80 -17.12 7.57
C ASP A 123 -5.04 -17.29 6.26
N ALA A 124 -3.89 -16.59 6.11
CA ALA A 124 -3.03 -16.69 4.94
C ALA A 124 -2.36 -18.07 4.84
N PHE A 125 -1.96 -18.65 5.96
CA PHE A 125 -1.35 -19.98 6.01
C PHE A 125 -2.36 -21.13 6.16
N GLY A 126 -3.62 -20.82 6.47
CA GLY A 126 -4.67 -21.81 6.71
C GLY A 126 -4.50 -22.61 8.01
N HIS A 127 -3.61 -22.16 8.91
CA HIS A 127 -3.36 -22.75 10.22
C HIS A 127 -2.79 -21.70 11.18
N GLN A 128 -2.84 -22.01 12.48
CA GLN A 128 -2.30 -21.12 13.51
C GLN A 128 -0.77 -21.16 13.52
N LEU A 129 -0.14 -19.99 13.40
CA LEU A 129 1.30 -19.82 13.60
C LEU A 129 1.61 -19.81 15.10
N GLU A 130 2.68 -20.51 15.48
CA GLU A 130 3.15 -20.59 16.86
C GLU A 130 4.60 -20.10 16.96
N PRO A 131 4.88 -19.03 17.73
CA PRO A 131 3.94 -18.18 18.47
C PRO A 131 3.10 -17.30 17.52
N PRO A 132 1.98 -16.70 17.96
CA PRO A 132 1.17 -15.80 17.12
C PRO A 132 2.01 -14.71 16.44
N PHE A 133 1.74 -14.44 15.16
CA PHE A 133 2.49 -13.42 14.41
C PHE A 133 2.41 -12.06 15.09
N ASN A 134 3.57 -11.53 15.46
CA ASN A 134 3.70 -10.22 16.06
C ASN A 134 4.29 -9.23 15.04
N PRO A 135 3.51 -8.27 14.52
CA PRO A 135 3.98 -7.28 13.54
C PRO A 135 5.05 -6.32 14.09
N TYR A 136 5.20 -6.23 15.42
CA TYR A 136 6.11 -5.29 16.08
C TYR A 136 7.35 -5.98 16.67
N ALA A 137 7.60 -7.25 16.31
CA ALA A 137 8.70 -8.01 16.88
C ALA A 137 10.08 -7.61 16.33
N ASN A 138 10.17 -7.31 15.03
CA ASN A 138 11.39 -6.96 14.31
C ASN A 138 11.05 -6.34 12.94
N ASP A 139 12.08 -5.89 12.23
CA ASP A 139 11.95 -5.19 10.94
C ASP A 139 11.24 -6.03 9.87
N ILE A 140 11.57 -7.33 9.74
CA ILE A 140 10.95 -8.22 8.73
C ILE A 140 9.46 -8.41 9.04
N ASN A 141 9.11 -8.65 10.30
CA ASN A 141 7.71 -8.76 10.73
C ASN A 141 6.94 -7.47 10.44
N TYR A 142 7.57 -6.32 10.69
CA TYR A 142 6.97 -5.02 10.43
C TYR A 142 6.80 -4.75 8.94
N LEU A 143 7.77 -5.12 8.09
CA LEU A 143 7.65 -5.06 6.63
C LEU A 143 6.51 -5.95 6.13
N LEU A 144 6.41 -7.18 6.63
CA LEU A 144 5.34 -8.11 6.26
C LEU A 144 3.95 -7.60 6.69
N ALA A 145 3.84 -7.03 7.90
CA ALA A 145 2.63 -6.38 8.37
C ALA A 145 2.26 -5.18 7.50
N SER A 146 3.25 -4.35 7.16
CA SER A 146 3.11 -3.21 6.27
C SER A 146 2.71 -3.65 4.86
N TYR A 147 2.98 -4.88 4.43
CA TYR A 147 2.60 -5.38 3.10
C TYR A 147 1.13 -5.78 2.98
N VAL A 148 0.43 -5.96 4.12
CA VAL A 148 -0.96 -6.43 4.15
C VAL A 148 -1.92 -5.41 3.51
N ILE A 149 -1.79 -4.13 3.86
CA ILE A 149 -2.83 -3.10 3.60
C ILE A 149 -2.53 -2.14 2.42
N PRO A 150 -1.36 -1.50 2.28
CA PRO A 150 -1.12 -0.39 1.36
C PRO A 150 -1.51 -0.66 -0.09
N TYR A 151 -1.24 -1.86 -0.58
CA TYR A 151 -1.62 -2.29 -1.93
C TYR A 151 -3.14 -2.23 -2.20
N LEU A 152 -3.98 -2.33 -1.17
CA LEU A 152 -5.44 -2.16 -1.28
C LEU A 152 -5.82 -0.70 -1.53
N GLY A 153 -5.12 0.25 -0.92
CA GLY A 153 -5.32 1.69 -1.14
C GLY A 153 -5.03 2.07 -2.58
N LEU A 154 -3.87 1.63 -3.10
CA LEU A 154 -3.46 1.79 -4.49
C LEU A 154 -4.54 1.28 -5.46
N THR A 155 -4.89 -0.01 -5.35
CA THR A 155 -5.86 -0.64 -6.27
C THR A 155 -7.27 -0.07 -6.12
N GLY A 156 -7.62 0.45 -4.94
CA GLY A 156 -8.85 1.20 -4.71
C GLY A 156 -8.89 2.56 -5.41
N TYR A 157 -7.78 3.30 -5.43
CA TYR A 157 -7.71 4.56 -6.19
C TYR A 157 -7.87 4.32 -7.69
N VAL A 158 -7.24 3.29 -8.25
CA VAL A 158 -7.42 2.94 -9.67
C VAL A 158 -8.90 2.64 -9.96
N GLY A 159 -9.55 1.81 -9.14
CA GLY A 159 -10.96 1.45 -9.32
C GLY A 159 -11.96 2.59 -9.06
N ALA A 160 -11.58 3.57 -8.24
CA ALA A 160 -12.39 4.75 -7.96
C ALA A 160 -12.27 5.83 -9.05
N ASN A 161 -11.10 5.97 -9.69
CA ASN A 161 -10.83 6.99 -10.71
C ASN A 161 -11.91 7.14 -11.80
N PRO A 162 -12.43 6.08 -12.45
CA PRO A 162 -13.46 6.22 -13.48
C PRO A 162 -14.82 6.68 -12.92
N LYS A 163 -15.05 6.55 -11.60
CA LYS A 163 -16.31 6.93 -10.93
C LYS A 163 -16.32 8.38 -10.46
N LEU A 164 -15.17 9.06 -10.51
CA LEU A 164 -15.08 10.48 -10.15
C LEU A 164 -15.52 11.36 -11.31
N HIS A 165 -16.28 12.41 -11.02
CA HIS A 165 -16.69 13.41 -12.02
C HIS A 165 -15.94 14.73 -11.88
N SER A 166 -15.54 15.11 -10.66
CA SER A 166 -14.86 16.37 -10.40
C SER A 166 -13.38 16.31 -10.82
N PRO A 167 -12.91 17.20 -11.71
CA PRO A 167 -11.49 17.28 -12.06
C PRO A 167 -10.58 17.53 -10.84
N THR A 168 -11.07 18.32 -9.88
CA THR A 168 -10.34 18.61 -8.63
C THR A 168 -10.14 17.35 -7.80
N VAL A 169 -11.20 16.53 -7.64
CA VAL A 169 -11.11 15.27 -6.89
C VAL A 169 -10.27 14.24 -7.64
N LYS A 170 -10.35 14.20 -8.98
CA LYS A 170 -9.45 13.38 -9.79
C LYS A 170 -7.99 13.76 -9.61
N ARG A 171 -7.67 15.06 -9.60
CA ARG A 171 -6.30 15.53 -9.38
C ARG A 171 -5.78 15.10 -8.00
N LEU A 172 -6.59 15.22 -6.96
CA LEU A 172 -6.25 14.75 -5.63
C LEU A 172 -6.02 13.23 -5.63
N LEU A 173 -6.96 12.44 -6.16
CA LEU A 173 -6.87 10.98 -6.20
C LEU A 173 -5.62 10.52 -6.95
N VAL A 174 -5.33 11.08 -8.12
CA VAL A 174 -4.14 10.71 -8.91
C VAL A 174 -2.85 11.14 -8.21
N GLY A 175 -2.85 12.28 -7.50
CA GLY A 175 -1.73 12.70 -6.67
C GLY A 175 -1.45 11.70 -5.53
N LEU A 176 -2.49 11.21 -4.86
CA LEU A 176 -2.36 10.18 -3.82
C LEU A 176 -1.92 8.84 -4.42
N LEU A 177 -2.52 8.43 -5.55
CA LEU A 177 -2.19 7.21 -6.28
C LEU A 177 -0.68 7.13 -6.59
N GLY A 178 -0.08 8.21 -7.09
CA GLY A 178 1.35 8.24 -7.42
C GLY A 178 2.26 7.99 -6.21
N VAL A 179 1.89 8.53 -5.04
CA VAL A 179 2.68 8.35 -3.81
C VAL A 179 2.50 6.95 -3.24
N GLU A 180 1.26 6.42 -3.21
CA GLU A 180 1.00 5.04 -2.77
C GLU A 180 1.72 4.01 -3.67
N SER A 181 1.79 4.24 -4.99
CA SER A 181 2.57 3.40 -5.90
C SER A 181 4.05 3.35 -5.52
N GLY A 182 4.64 4.50 -5.19
CA GLY A 182 6.03 4.58 -4.74
C GLY A 182 6.25 3.84 -3.42
N GLN A 183 5.33 3.97 -2.47
CA GLN A 183 5.38 3.27 -1.18
C GLN A 183 5.29 1.75 -1.37
N ASP A 184 4.37 1.25 -2.22
CA ASP A 184 4.25 -0.18 -2.54
C ASP A 184 5.53 -0.73 -3.19
N ALA A 185 6.13 0.01 -4.13
CA ALA A 185 7.36 -0.40 -4.80
C ALA A 185 8.55 -0.49 -3.83
N VAL A 186 8.73 0.49 -2.94
CA VAL A 186 9.78 0.49 -1.91
C VAL A 186 9.60 -0.71 -0.98
N LEU A 187 8.38 -0.93 -0.49
CA LEU A 187 8.08 -2.03 0.41
C LEU A 187 8.30 -3.40 -0.24
N ARG A 188 7.89 -3.56 -1.50
CA ARG A 188 8.11 -4.78 -2.27
C ARG A 188 9.59 -5.05 -2.50
N ALA A 189 10.38 -4.01 -2.78
CA ALA A 189 11.82 -4.15 -2.98
C ALA A 189 12.54 -4.56 -1.69
N LEU A 190 12.18 -3.94 -0.56
CA LEU A 190 12.66 -4.32 0.79
C LEU A 190 12.39 -5.78 1.10
N LEU A 191 11.15 -6.22 0.91
CA LEU A 191 10.77 -7.62 1.16
C LEU A 191 11.39 -8.59 0.16
N TYR A 192 11.69 -8.13 -1.06
CA TYR A 192 12.41 -8.94 -2.04
C TYR A 192 13.87 -9.15 -1.63
N GLU A 193 14.53 -8.12 -1.10
CA GLU A 193 15.90 -8.21 -0.56
C GLU A 193 15.98 -9.23 0.59
N HIS A 194 15.05 -9.14 1.55
CA HIS A 194 14.92 -10.11 2.64
C HIS A 194 14.24 -11.42 2.22
N GLY A 195 13.90 -11.60 0.94
CA GLY A 195 13.00 -12.66 0.49
C GLY A 195 13.45 -14.09 0.81
N ARG A 196 14.76 -14.31 0.95
CA ARG A 196 15.36 -15.61 1.31
C ARG A 196 15.57 -15.82 2.80
N GLU A 197 15.40 -14.78 3.60
CA GLU A 197 15.56 -14.85 5.04
C GLU A 197 14.34 -15.52 5.67
N ASN A 198 14.59 -16.34 6.68
CA ASN A 198 13.53 -16.93 7.47
C ASN A 198 12.95 -15.88 8.41
N VAL A 199 11.62 -15.82 8.46
CA VAL A 199 10.89 -15.05 9.46
C VAL A 199 10.91 -15.89 10.74
N GLU A 200 11.80 -15.55 11.66
CA GLU A 200 11.92 -16.26 12.93
C GLU A 200 10.68 -16.01 13.82
N PRO A 201 10.19 -17.02 14.55
CA PRO A 201 10.73 -18.38 14.69
C PRO A 201 10.06 -19.42 13.76
N TYR A 202 9.38 -18.99 12.70
CA TYR A 202 8.50 -19.86 11.91
C TYR A 202 9.25 -20.80 10.97
N GLY A 203 10.50 -20.49 10.62
CA GLY A 203 11.25 -21.22 9.60
C GLY A 203 10.65 -21.11 8.20
N ILE A 204 9.82 -20.08 7.98
CA ILE A 204 9.17 -19.77 6.69
C ILE A 204 9.83 -18.52 6.14
N THR A 205 10.13 -18.49 4.85
CA THR A 205 10.82 -17.36 4.23
C THR A 205 9.92 -16.13 4.09
N ALA A 206 10.50 -14.93 4.08
CA ALA A 206 9.74 -13.70 3.85
C ALA A 206 8.95 -13.74 2.53
N ILE A 207 9.50 -14.38 1.48
CA ILE A 207 8.80 -14.49 0.20
C ILE A 207 7.58 -15.42 0.26
N GLU A 208 7.64 -16.51 1.03
CA GLU A 208 6.50 -17.38 1.27
C GLU A 208 5.38 -16.64 2.01
N PHE A 209 5.73 -15.87 3.05
CA PHE A 209 4.76 -14.98 3.72
C PHE A 209 4.10 -14.02 2.74
N THR A 210 4.87 -13.31 1.90
CA THR A 210 4.29 -12.34 0.95
C THR A 210 3.36 -13.00 -0.08
N ASN A 211 3.70 -14.22 -0.53
CA ASN A 211 2.87 -14.96 -1.47
C ASN A 211 1.58 -15.42 -0.78
N SER A 212 1.64 -15.99 0.43
CA SER A 212 0.45 -16.37 1.21
C SER A 212 -0.48 -15.18 1.50
N ILE A 213 0.08 -14.02 1.87
CA ILE A 213 -0.71 -12.78 2.07
C ILE A 213 -1.40 -12.37 0.76
N SER A 214 -0.73 -12.51 -0.37
CA SER A 214 -1.29 -12.12 -1.67
C SER A 214 -2.40 -13.09 -2.11
N GLU A 215 -2.21 -14.38 -1.93
CA GLU A 215 -3.21 -15.42 -2.15
C GLU A 215 -4.46 -15.19 -1.28
N LEU A 216 -4.28 -14.89 0.01
CA LEU A 216 -5.38 -14.53 0.91
C LEU A 216 -6.17 -13.34 0.37
N ARG A 217 -5.50 -12.25 -0.04
CA ARG A 217 -6.18 -11.07 -0.59
C ARG A 217 -7.00 -11.38 -1.84
N ASN A 218 -6.47 -12.23 -2.74
CA ASN A 218 -7.22 -12.65 -3.93
C ASN A 218 -8.43 -13.52 -3.55
N LYS A 219 -8.25 -14.46 -2.61
CA LYS A 219 -9.32 -15.32 -2.09
C LYS A 219 -10.45 -14.50 -1.49
N LEU A 220 -10.12 -13.52 -0.64
CA LEU A 220 -11.09 -12.64 0.00
C LEU A 220 -11.77 -11.69 -0.99
N GLY A 221 -11.04 -11.18 -1.98
CA GLY A 221 -11.59 -10.31 -3.03
C GLY A 221 -12.61 -11.02 -3.94
N ARG A 222 -12.46 -12.33 -4.16
CA ARG A 222 -13.34 -13.18 -4.98
C ARG A 222 -13.44 -12.78 -6.46
N HIS A 223 -12.45 -12.06 -6.99
CA HIS A 223 -12.46 -11.57 -8.38
C HIS A 223 -11.11 -11.80 -9.09
N GLY A 224 -10.62 -13.03 -9.02
CA GLY A 224 -9.41 -13.44 -9.74
C GLY A 224 -8.12 -12.88 -9.15
N LEU A 225 -7.08 -12.89 -9.98
CA LEU A 225 -5.73 -12.51 -9.59
C LEU A 225 -5.53 -11.01 -9.77
N LYS A 226 -5.47 -10.28 -8.65
CA LYS A 226 -5.21 -8.83 -8.62
C LYS A 226 -4.10 -8.49 -7.63
N ASN A 227 -3.30 -9.49 -7.27
CA ASN A 227 -2.13 -9.37 -6.42
C ASN A 227 -1.27 -10.61 -6.59
N GLU A 228 -0.14 -10.49 -7.27
CA GLU A 228 0.58 -11.70 -7.68
C GLU A 228 1.62 -12.16 -6.63
N GLY A 229 1.88 -11.37 -5.58
CA GLY A 229 3.00 -11.62 -4.66
C GLY A 229 4.31 -11.04 -5.19
N LEU A 230 5.44 -11.44 -4.60
CA LEU A 230 6.79 -10.93 -4.95
C LEU A 230 7.55 -11.82 -5.92
N LYS A 231 7.30 -13.14 -5.87
CA LYS A 231 7.93 -14.08 -6.79
C LYS A 231 6.89 -14.97 -7.41
N VAL A 232 6.81 -14.85 -8.72
CA VAL A 232 5.74 -15.40 -9.53
C VAL A 232 6.29 -16.25 -10.66
N LYS A 233 5.45 -17.14 -11.20
CA LYS A 233 5.74 -17.73 -12.51
C LYS A 233 5.75 -16.59 -13.53
N PRO A 234 6.65 -16.60 -14.54
CA PRO A 234 6.73 -15.53 -15.54
C PRO A 234 5.37 -15.16 -16.13
N THR A 235 4.55 -16.16 -16.47
CA THR A 235 3.20 -16.02 -17.05
C THR A 235 2.21 -15.23 -16.19
N VAL A 236 2.55 -14.99 -14.92
CA VAL A 236 1.72 -14.34 -13.92
C VAL A 236 2.32 -13.00 -13.48
N GLY A 237 3.60 -12.71 -13.74
CA GLY A 237 4.17 -11.39 -13.43
C GLY A 237 3.80 -10.34 -14.45
N ALA A 238 4.18 -9.09 -14.17
CA ALA A 238 3.97 -7.97 -15.10
C ALA A 238 4.42 -8.33 -16.53
N GLU A 239 3.60 -7.93 -17.50
CA GLU A 239 3.73 -8.28 -18.92
C GLU A 239 3.71 -9.79 -19.25
N GLY A 240 3.47 -10.67 -18.28
CA GLY A 240 3.56 -12.12 -18.42
C GLY A 240 4.98 -12.63 -18.62
N LYS A 241 6.00 -11.85 -18.21
CA LYS A 241 7.41 -12.13 -18.50
C LYS A 241 8.32 -12.14 -17.27
N ILE A 242 7.95 -11.44 -16.21
CA ILE A 242 8.85 -11.15 -15.09
C ILE A 242 8.62 -12.15 -13.94
N ARG A 243 9.70 -12.57 -13.27
CA ARG A 243 9.64 -13.46 -12.08
C ARG A 243 9.65 -12.65 -10.79
N GLU A 244 10.36 -11.52 -10.80
CA GLU A 244 10.54 -10.56 -9.73
C GLU A 244 9.48 -9.46 -9.80
N ASN A 245 8.44 -9.56 -8.95
CA ASN A 245 7.26 -8.70 -9.06
C ASN A 245 7.29 -7.53 -8.07
N ILE A 246 8.33 -6.68 -8.22
CA ILE A 246 8.47 -5.44 -7.43
C ILE A 246 7.43 -4.40 -7.86
N LEU A 247 7.06 -4.39 -9.15
CA LEU A 247 5.97 -3.57 -9.68
C LEU A 247 4.83 -4.48 -10.12
N ALA A 248 3.79 -4.58 -9.28
CA ALA A 248 2.62 -5.36 -9.63
C ALA A 248 1.75 -4.63 -10.67
N GLY A 249 1.43 -5.32 -11.75
CA GLY A 249 0.61 -4.79 -12.83
C GLY A 249 0.09 -5.89 -13.74
N ASP A 250 -0.96 -5.59 -14.49
CA ASP A 250 -1.56 -6.53 -15.42
C ASP A 250 -0.64 -6.82 -16.62
N LYS A 251 -1.16 -7.56 -17.60
CA LYS A 251 -0.44 -7.86 -18.85
C LYS A 251 0.02 -6.63 -19.66
N TYR A 252 -0.49 -5.44 -19.33
CA TYR A 252 -0.11 -4.15 -19.93
C TYR A 252 0.70 -3.28 -18.97
N SER A 253 1.15 -3.81 -17.82
CA SER A 253 1.83 -3.09 -16.76
C SER A 253 0.98 -1.96 -16.15
N LEU A 254 -0.35 -2.11 -16.20
CA LEU A 254 -1.28 -1.21 -15.53
C LEU A 254 -1.58 -1.73 -14.13
N SER A 255 -1.61 -0.84 -13.16
CA SER A 255 -2.03 -1.19 -11.80
C SER A 255 -3.44 -1.77 -11.81
N TYR A 256 -3.65 -2.86 -11.06
CA TYR A 256 -4.95 -3.48 -10.92
C TYR A 256 -5.97 -2.55 -10.27
N ASP A 257 -7.24 -2.67 -10.65
CA ASP A 257 -8.34 -2.00 -10.00
C ASP A 257 -9.06 -2.93 -9.02
N ARG A 258 -9.52 -2.41 -7.89
CA ARG A 258 -10.48 -3.10 -7.01
C ARG A 258 -11.75 -2.27 -6.82
N THR A 259 -12.88 -2.94 -6.80
CA THR A 259 -14.16 -2.33 -6.42
C THR A 259 -14.24 -2.15 -4.90
N PRO A 260 -15.13 -1.26 -4.41
CA PRO A 260 -15.35 -1.12 -2.97
C PRO A 260 -15.70 -2.43 -2.26
N GLU A 261 -16.50 -3.29 -2.89
CA GLU A 261 -16.86 -4.61 -2.36
C GLU A 261 -15.63 -5.49 -2.15
N GLU A 262 -14.76 -5.57 -3.15
CA GLU A 262 -13.51 -6.33 -3.06
C GLU A 262 -12.65 -5.83 -1.90
N ILE A 263 -12.54 -4.50 -1.75
CA ILE A 263 -11.77 -3.89 -0.66
C ILE A 263 -12.38 -4.24 0.70
N LEU A 264 -13.71 -4.06 0.87
CA LEU A 264 -14.41 -4.33 2.12
C LEU A 264 -14.27 -5.79 2.56
N ARG A 265 -14.45 -6.73 1.63
CA ARG A 265 -14.25 -8.17 1.89
C ARG A 265 -12.86 -8.49 2.43
N ILE A 266 -11.84 -7.83 1.89
CA ILE A 266 -10.44 -8.03 2.27
C ILE A 266 -10.15 -7.38 3.62
N VAL A 267 -10.48 -6.10 3.81
CA VAL A 267 -10.14 -5.39 5.05
C VAL A 267 -10.93 -5.86 6.27
N TYR A 268 -12.10 -6.47 6.04
CA TYR A 268 -12.86 -7.15 7.10
C TYR A 268 -12.36 -8.56 7.41
N GLY A 269 -11.49 -9.13 6.56
CA GLY A 269 -11.01 -10.52 6.68
C GLY A 269 -12.08 -11.59 6.46
N SER A 270 -13.32 -11.21 6.18
CA SER A 270 -14.47 -12.13 6.18
C SER A 270 -14.81 -12.70 4.79
N GLY A 271 -14.27 -12.10 3.73
CA GLY A 271 -14.68 -12.42 2.36
C GLY A 271 -16.10 -11.95 2.03
N ASN A 272 -16.71 -11.14 2.91
CA ASN A 272 -18.07 -10.62 2.79
C ASN A 272 -18.13 -9.14 3.20
N GLU A 273 -18.49 -8.28 2.24
CA GLU A 273 -18.61 -6.83 2.36
C GLU A 273 -19.69 -6.36 3.35
N ASN A 274 -20.59 -7.26 3.76
CA ASN A 274 -21.65 -7.00 4.75
C ASN A 274 -21.26 -7.45 6.17
N LYS A 275 -20.07 -8.04 6.36
CA LYS A 275 -19.62 -8.59 7.66
C LYS A 275 -18.33 -7.91 8.12
N PRO A 276 -18.42 -6.81 8.89
CA PRO A 276 -17.28 -6.17 9.54
C PRO A 276 -16.45 -7.12 10.39
N GLY A 277 -15.16 -6.80 10.56
CA GLY A 277 -14.19 -7.64 11.23
C GLY A 277 -12.76 -7.18 10.95
N GLY A 278 -11.77 -8.00 11.31
CA GLY A 278 -10.37 -7.77 10.98
C GLY A 278 -9.88 -6.38 11.38
N PHE A 279 -9.39 -5.63 10.39
CA PHE A 279 -8.87 -4.27 10.58
C PHE A 279 -9.97 -3.23 10.85
N TYR A 280 -11.23 -3.51 10.51
CA TYR A 280 -12.36 -2.61 10.75
C TYR A 280 -13.47 -3.35 11.52
N PRO A 281 -13.28 -3.60 12.82
CA PRO A 281 -14.20 -4.42 13.62
C PRO A 281 -15.61 -3.81 13.73
N LYS A 282 -15.75 -2.49 13.58
CA LYS A 282 -17.03 -1.76 13.55
C LYS A 282 -17.51 -1.42 12.13
N GLY A 283 -16.79 -1.86 11.11
CA GLY A 283 -17.04 -1.54 9.72
C GLY A 283 -16.32 -0.28 9.26
N ALA A 284 -16.13 -0.18 7.95
CA ALA A 284 -15.68 1.03 7.29
C ALA A 284 -16.82 2.07 7.25
N ASP A 285 -16.46 3.34 7.05
CA ASP A 285 -17.42 4.45 7.00
C ASP A 285 -17.57 4.99 5.56
N GLY A 286 -18.55 5.87 5.36
CA GLY A 286 -18.96 6.42 4.08
C GLY A 286 -20.22 5.76 3.53
N GLN A 287 -20.88 6.44 2.59
CA GLN A 287 -22.15 5.99 2.00
C GLN A 287 -22.03 4.61 1.34
N ILE A 288 -20.92 4.37 0.63
CA ILE A 288 -20.67 3.10 -0.06
C ILE A 288 -20.56 1.96 0.96
N ALA A 289 -19.65 2.06 1.95
CA ALA A 289 -19.48 1.03 2.97
C ALA A 289 -20.77 0.75 3.75
N LYS A 290 -21.47 1.80 4.18
CA LYS A 290 -22.73 1.68 4.93
C LYS A 290 -23.85 1.03 4.10
N SER A 291 -23.85 1.20 2.78
CA SER A 291 -24.85 0.59 1.91
C SER A 291 -24.82 -0.95 1.92
N TYR A 292 -23.65 -1.56 2.17
CA TYR A 292 -23.49 -3.01 2.26
C TYR A 292 -23.92 -3.59 3.60
N LEU A 293 -23.86 -2.82 4.70
CA LEU A 293 -24.22 -3.32 6.03
C LEU A 293 -25.73 -3.59 6.18
N GLY A 294 -26.54 -3.16 5.21
CA GLY A 294 -28.00 -3.22 5.27
C GLY A 294 -28.54 -2.22 6.30
N VAL A 295 -29.63 -1.54 5.97
CA VAL A 295 -30.44 -0.87 6.99
C VAL A 295 -31.01 -1.98 7.88
N GLY A 296 -30.54 -2.08 9.12
CA GLY A 296 -30.99 -3.09 10.06
C GLY A 296 -30.81 -2.68 11.52
N GLY A 297 -31.85 -2.09 12.10
CA GLY A 297 -32.18 -2.26 13.52
C GLY A 297 -31.92 -1.06 14.45
N ASN A 298 -32.82 -0.09 14.42
CA ASN A 298 -33.48 0.44 15.62
C ASN A 298 -34.86 0.95 15.24
#